data_AF-A0A975FR84-F1
#
_entry.id   AF-A0A975FR84-F1
#
_cell.length_a   1.000
_cell.length_b   1.000
_cell.length_c   1.000
_cell.angle_alpha   90.00
_cell.angle_beta   90.00
_cell.angle_gamma   90.00
#
_symmetry.space_group_name_H-M   'P 1'
#
loop_
_entity.id
_entity.type
_entity.pdbx_description
1 polymer ?
#
loop_
_entity_poly.entity_id
_entity_poly.type
_entity_poly.pdbx_seq_one_letter_code
_entity_poly.pdbx_strand_id
1 'polypeptide(L)'
;MLLFLRDLLIIFVVAVLVSFLIKTFLIRSFFIPSRSMEHTLEVDDRIIVNELVPDLVGLERGDVVVFKDPGGWLTPQPEPEQPPLVAAFDWFLGFVGLTAPDSNDHLVKRVIGLPGDTVACCNALGQMTVNDVPLDEPYVTLPPNEQRVSAIDFETTVPDDRLWVMGDNRYNSKDSRYNGDTPSEGFVPIDNVVGRAFVVSWPIERWAWLDNYPKVFSGVDEGNGS
;
A
#
# COMPACT_ATOMS: atom_id res chain seq x y z
N MET A 1 34.15 -34.18 -19.13
CA MET A 1 33.01 -33.70 -19.93
C MET A 1 31.67 -33.91 -19.22
N LEU A 2 31.32 -35.14 -18.79
CA LEU A 2 30.06 -35.43 -18.08
C LEU A 2 29.91 -34.72 -16.72
N LEU A 3 30.98 -34.63 -15.91
CA LEU A 3 30.95 -33.91 -14.63
C LEU A 3 30.71 -32.40 -14.81
N PHE A 4 31.37 -31.79 -15.80
CA PHE A 4 31.18 -30.38 -16.15
C PHE A 4 29.75 -30.06 -16.60
N LEU A 5 29.17 -30.92 -17.45
CA LEU A 5 27.77 -30.78 -17.89
C LEU A 5 26.77 -30.92 -16.72
N ARG A 6 27.03 -31.85 -15.80
CA ARG A 6 26.19 -32.02 -14.59
C ARG A 6 26.25 -30.78 -13.71
N ASP A 7 27.44 -30.26 -13.43
CA ASP A 7 27.61 -29.13 -12.53
C ASP A 7 27.03 -27.85 -13.15
N LEU A 8 27.18 -27.65 -14.48
CA LEU A 8 26.52 -26.57 -15.23
C LEU A 8 24.98 -26.67 -15.16
N LEU A 9 24.44 -27.89 -15.31
CA LEU A 9 23.00 -28.14 -15.23
C LEU A 9 22.46 -27.92 -13.81
N ILE A 10 23.20 -28.32 -12.77
CA ILE A 10 22.83 -28.08 -11.37
C ILE A 10 22.80 -26.56 -11.09
N ILE A 11 23.83 -25.82 -11.49
CA ILE A 11 23.88 -24.36 -11.30
C ILE A 11 22.70 -23.70 -12.02
N PHE A 12 22.41 -24.11 -13.26
CA PHE A 12 21.27 -23.60 -14.00
C PHE A 12 19.94 -23.89 -13.29
N VAL A 13 19.72 -25.12 -12.82
CA VAL A 13 18.50 -25.50 -12.09
C VAL A 13 18.38 -24.73 -10.77
N VAL A 14 19.46 -24.60 -10.01
CA VAL A 14 19.46 -23.83 -8.75
C VAL A 14 19.18 -22.35 -9.04
N ALA A 15 19.79 -21.76 -10.07
CA ALA A 15 19.52 -20.37 -10.45
C ALA A 15 18.05 -20.16 -10.87
N VAL A 16 17.47 -21.10 -11.62
CA VAL A 16 16.04 -21.07 -11.98
C VAL A 16 15.16 -21.22 -10.74
N LEU A 17 15.48 -22.15 -9.83
CA LEU A 17 14.73 -22.34 -8.58
C LEU A 17 14.80 -21.12 -7.67
N VAL A 18 15.98 -20.54 -7.47
CA VAL A 18 16.16 -19.31 -6.69
C VAL A 18 15.44 -18.15 -7.36
N SER A 19 15.56 -17.97 -8.67
CA SER A 19 14.83 -16.93 -9.39
C SER A 19 13.31 -17.12 -9.32
N PHE A 20 12.83 -18.36 -9.33
CA PHE A 20 11.42 -18.67 -9.15
C PHE A 20 11.00 -18.29 -7.73
N LEU A 21 11.71 -18.77 -6.70
CA LEU A 21 11.40 -18.47 -5.30
C LEU A 21 11.38 -16.95 -5.02
N ILE A 22 12.37 -16.21 -5.53
CA ILE A 22 12.43 -14.75 -5.40
C ILE A 22 11.22 -14.08 -6.07
N LYS A 23 10.83 -14.52 -7.27
CA LYS A 23 9.69 -13.95 -8.00
C LYS A 23 8.35 -14.32 -7.38
N THR A 24 8.23 -15.51 -6.81
CA THR A 24 6.97 -16.00 -6.24
C THR A 24 6.70 -15.44 -4.84
N PHE A 25 7.74 -15.16 -4.05
CA PHE A 25 7.56 -14.83 -2.62
C PHE A 25 7.94 -13.39 -2.23
N LEU A 26 8.51 -12.58 -3.11
CA LEU A 26 8.90 -11.20 -2.75
C LEU A 26 8.01 -10.12 -3.35
N ILE A 27 7.25 -10.48 -4.38
CA ILE A 27 6.59 -9.51 -5.24
C ILE A 27 5.17 -9.98 -5.60
N ARG A 28 4.17 -9.15 -5.32
CA ARG A 28 2.77 -9.42 -5.66
C ARG A 28 2.15 -8.29 -6.48
N SER A 29 1.27 -8.67 -7.40
CA SER A 29 0.54 -7.75 -8.27
C SER A 29 -0.87 -7.50 -7.74
N PHE A 30 -1.31 -6.24 -7.74
CA PHE A 30 -2.66 -5.83 -7.35
C PHE A 30 -3.29 -4.95 -8.41
N PHE A 31 -4.60 -5.13 -8.63
CA PHE A 31 -5.42 -4.30 -9.50
C PHE A 31 -6.05 -3.14 -8.72
N ILE A 32 -6.18 -1.95 -9.34
CA ILE A 32 -6.74 -0.75 -8.70
C ILE A 32 -8.18 -0.50 -9.19
N PRO A 33 -9.20 -0.79 -8.35
CA PRO A 33 -10.60 -0.64 -8.75
C PRO A 33 -11.22 0.72 -8.39
N SER A 34 -10.48 1.62 -7.72
CA SER A 34 -11.03 2.84 -7.13
C SER A 34 -10.18 4.07 -7.36
N ARG A 35 -10.78 5.26 -7.22
CA ARG A 35 -10.14 6.57 -7.39
C ARG A 35 -9.61 7.18 -6.10
N SER A 36 -9.51 6.40 -5.03
CA SER A 36 -9.10 6.94 -3.72
C SER A 36 -7.63 7.39 -3.66
N MET A 37 -6.82 6.93 -4.62
CA MET A 37 -5.43 7.30 -4.84
C MET A 37 -5.22 8.03 -6.18
N GLU A 38 -6.27 8.60 -6.78
CA GLU A 38 -6.26 9.27 -8.10
C GLU A 38 -5.10 10.26 -8.24
N HIS A 39 -4.53 10.37 -9.45
CA HIS A 39 -3.24 10.97 -9.81
C HIS A 39 -1.97 10.20 -9.40
N THR A 40 -1.98 9.49 -8.28
CA THR A 40 -0.90 8.54 -7.94
C THR A 40 -1.17 7.18 -8.56
N LEU A 41 -2.36 6.64 -8.35
CA LEU A 41 -2.89 5.40 -8.91
C LEU A 41 -4.26 5.67 -9.52
N GLU A 42 -4.45 5.36 -10.80
CA GLU A 42 -5.76 5.47 -11.45
C GLU A 42 -6.49 4.13 -11.43
N VAL A 43 -7.79 4.21 -11.69
CA VAL A 43 -8.58 3.02 -11.98
C VAL A 43 -7.97 2.27 -13.17
N ASP A 44 -7.99 0.95 -13.08
CA ASP A 44 -7.42 0.00 -14.04
C ASP A 44 -5.89 -0.17 -13.99
N ASP A 45 -5.21 0.50 -13.06
CA ASP A 45 -3.79 0.22 -12.80
C ASP A 45 -3.55 -1.18 -12.28
N ARG A 46 -2.36 -1.71 -12.60
CA ARG A 46 -1.75 -2.81 -11.87
C ARG A 46 -0.48 -2.34 -11.19
N ILE A 47 -0.46 -2.41 -9.88
CA ILE A 47 0.72 -2.11 -9.07
C ILE A 47 1.45 -3.38 -8.68
N ILE A 48 2.74 -3.22 -8.43
CA ILE A 48 3.61 -4.27 -7.90
C ILE A 48 4.04 -3.88 -6.49
N VAL A 49 3.91 -4.84 -5.59
CA VAL A 49 4.10 -4.70 -4.14
C VAL A 49 5.30 -5.50 -3.69
N ASN A 50 6.15 -4.89 -2.87
CA ASN A 50 7.28 -5.51 -2.19
C ASN A 50 6.84 -6.05 -0.82
N GLU A 51 6.80 -7.36 -0.68
CA GLU A 51 6.39 -8.04 0.57
C GLU A 51 7.52 -8.12 1.61
N LEU A 52 8.72 -7.60 1.30
CA LEU A 52 9.78 -7.45 2.31
C LEU A 52 9.44 -6.36 3.35
N VAL A 53 8.50 -5.47 3.04
CA VAL A 53 7.97 -4.45 3.95
C VAL A 53 6.65 -4.98 4.53
N PRO A 54 6.41 -4.94 5.85
CA PRO A 54 7.22 -4.31 6.89
C PRO A 54 8.28 -5.23 7.54
N ASP A 55 8.25 -6.55 7.29
CA ASP A 55 8.93 -7.54 8.14
C ASP A 55 10.47 -7.49 8.10
N LEU A 56 11.05 -7.20 6.94
CA LEU A 56 12.51 -7.16 6.72
C LEU A 56 13.02 -5.74 6.46
N VAL A 57 12.15 -4.86 5.97
CA VAL A 57 12.42 -3.44 5.72
C VAL A 57 11.31 -2.64 6.39
N GLY A 58 11.71 -1.68 7.23
CA GLY A 58 10.76 -0.85 7.97
C GLY A 58 9.86 -0.01 7.06
N LEU A 59 8.68 0.31 7.59
CA LEU A 59 7.76 1.27 6.95
C LEU A 59 8.26 2.69 7.15
N GLU A 60 8.16 3.48 6.08
CA GLU A 60 8.46 4.90 6.12
C GLU A 60 7.18 5.72 5.92
N ARG A 61 7.18 6.94 6.47
CA ARG A 61 6.12 7.91 6.16
C ARG A 61 6.12 8.18 4.66
N GLY A 62 4.92 8.25 4.10
CA GLY A 62 4.69 8.44 2.68
C GLY A 62 4.72 7.16 1.85
N ASP A 63 5.06 6.00 2.41
CA ASP A 63 4.96 4.74 1.69
C ASP A 63 3.51 4.48 1.23
N VAL A 64 3.34 4.01 -0.01
CA VAL A 64 2.06 3.51 -0.49
C VAL A 64 1.99 2.03 -0.15
N VAL A 65 1.06 1.66 0.72
CA VAL A 65 0.94 0.30 1.26
C VAL A 65 -0.34 -0.36 0.81
N VAL A 66 -0.26 -1.65 0.53
CA VAL A 66 -1.41 -2.53 0.39
C VAL A 66 -1.60 -3.28 1.70
N PHE A 67 -2.81 -3.27 2.24
CA PHE A 67 -3.13 -3.94 3.50
C PHE A 67 -4.50 -4.60 3.44
N LYS A 68 -4.67 -5.65 4.23
CA LYS A 68 -5.95 -6.33 4.41
C LYS A 68 -6.87 -5.50 5.30
N ASP A 69 -8.17 -5.45 4.97
CA ASP A 69 -9.19 -4.76 5.76
C ASP A 69 -9.07 -5.15 7.25
N PRO A 70 -8.79 -4.19 8.15
CA PRO A 70 -8.68 -4.45 9.58
C PRO A 70 -10.04 -4.67 10.26
N GLY A 71 -11.12 -4.59 9.48
CA GLY A 71 -12.47 -4.91 9.88
C GLY A 71 -13.39 -3.71 9.66
N GLY A 72 -14.38 -3.86 8.77
CA GLY A 72 -15.45 -2.88 8.60
C GLY A 72 -15.11 -1.67 7.73
N TRP A 73 -13.93 -1.65 7.08
CA TRP A 73 -13.60 -0.59 6.12
C TRP A 73 -14.28 -0.84 4.79
N LEU A 74 -14.31 -2.10 4.35
CA LEU A 74 -14.95 -2.55 3.12
C LEU A 74 -16.31 -3.19 3.42
N THR A 75 -17.24 -3.02 2.49
CA THR A 75 -18.47 -3.83 2.44
C THR A 75 -18.15 -5.17 1.78
N PRO A 76 -18.35 -6.32 2.45
CA PRO A 76 -18.07 -7.63 1.88
C PRO A 76 -18.74 -7.79 0.52
N GLN A 77 -17.95 -8.07 -0.52
CA GLN A 77 -18.47 -8.42 -1.84
C GLN A 77 -18.53 -9.94 -1.95
N PRO A 78 -19.66 -10.53 -2.37
CA PRO A 78 -19.73 -11.96 -2.64
C PRO A 78 -18.79 -12.29 -3.81
N GLU A 79 -17.87 -13.23 -3.60
CA GLU A 79 -17.04 -13.73 -4.69
C GLU A 79 -17.92 -14.46 -5.72
N PRO A 80 -17.73 -14.18 -7.02
CA PRO A 80 -18.50 -14.87 -8.06
C PRO A 80 -18.18 -16.37 -8.05
N GLU A 81 -19.22 -17.22 -8.04
CA GLU A 81 -19.04 -18.67 -8.13
C GLU A 81 -18.38 -19.04 -9.46
N GLN A 82 -17.15 -19.57 -9.39
CA GLN A 82 -16.41 -20.04 -10.55
C GLN A 82 -16.51 -21.57 -10.69
N PRO A 83 -16.56 -22.12 -11.92
CA PRO A 83 -16.42 -23.55 -12.14
C PRO A 83 -15.10 -24.08 -11.55
N PRO A 84 -15.06 -25.31 -10.97
CA PRO A 84 -13.87 -25.83 -10.26
C PRO A 84 -12.59 -25.85 -11.10
N LEU A 85 -12.71 -26.06 -12.41
CA LEU A 85 -11.56 -26.05 -13.33
C LEU A 85 -10.98 -24.65 -13.53
N VAL A 86 -11.84 -23.63 -13.61
CA VAL A 86 -11.43 -22.23 -13.77
C VAL A 86 -10.76 -21.76 -12.49
N ALA A 87 -11.37 -22.04 -11.33
CA ALA A 87 -10.78 -21.73 -10.03
C ALA A 87 -9.41 -22.38 -9.83
N ALA A 88 -9.24 -23.65 -10.25
CA ALA A 88 -7.95 -24.33 -10.16
C ALA A 88 -6.89 -23.74 -11.09
N PHE A 89 -7.29 -23.28 -12.29
CA PHE A 89 -6.40 -22.64 -13.24
C PHE A 89 -6.00 -21.23 -12.80
N ASP A 90 -6.96 -20.42 -12.34
CA ASP A 90 -6.73 -19.09 -11.78
C ASP A 90 -5.86 -19.17 -10.52
N TRP A 91 -6.08 -20.17 -9.65
CA TRP A 91 -5.20 -20.44 -8.50
C TRP A 91 -3.77 -20.74 -8.93
N PHE A 92 -3.58 -21.60 -9.94
CA PHE A 92 -2.26 -21.93 -10.47
C PHE A 92 -1.57 -20.70 -11.08
N LEU A 93 -2.30 -19.91 -11.88
CA LEU A 93 -1.79 -18.67 -12.46
C LEU A 93 -1.45 -17.63 -11.39
N GLY A 94 -2.24 -17.57 -10.32
CA GLY A 94 -1.98 -16.70 -9.17
C GLY A 94 -0.72 -17.11 -8.43
N PHE A 95 -0.53 -18.42 -8.23
CA PHE A 95 0.70 -18.98 -7.64
C PHE A 95 1.94 -18.69 -8.49
N VAL A 96 1.83 -18.60 -9.82
CA VAL A 96 2.96 -18.22 -10.68
C VAL A 96 3.04 -16.71 -10.95
N GLY A 97 2.21 -15.90 -10.30
CA GLY A 97 2.20 -14.43 -10.42
C GLY A 97 1.70 -13.90 -11.78
N LEU A 98 1.02 -14.73 -12.57
CA LEU A 98 0.46 -14.36 -13.88
C LEU A 98 -0.96 -13.80 -13.78
N THR A 99 -1.68 -14.11 -12.70
CA THR A 99 -2.95 -13.47 -12.35
C THR A 99 -2.84 -12.86 -10.96
N ALA A 100 -3.46 -11.70 -10.77
CA ALA A 100 -3.68 -11.15 -9.44
C ALA A 100 -5.04 -11.68 -8.98
N PRO A 101 -5.15 -12.35 -7.81
CA PRO A 101 -6.44 -12.52 -7.19
C PRO A 101 -7.01 -11.12 -6.98
N ASP A 102 -8.18 -10.83 -7.55
CA ASP A 102 -8.93 -9.61 -7.23
C ASP A 102 -9.36 -9.73 -5.76
N SER A 103 -8.52 -9.25 -4.86
CA SER A 103 -8.74 -9.40 -3.44
C SER A 103 -9.74 -8.33 -3.00
N ASN A 104 -11.01 -8.72 -2.90
CA ASN A 104 -12.11 -7.87 -2.45
C ASN A 104 -11.97 -7.40 -0.98
N ASP A 105 -10.92 -7.83 -0.29
CA ASP A 105 -10.63 -7.56 1.12
C ASP A 105 -9.35 -6.74 1.34
N HIS A 106 -8.70 -6.21 0.28
CA HIS A 106 -7.50 -5.37 0.42
C HIS A 106 -7.76 -3.92 0.01
N LEU A 107 -7.00 -3.02 0.63
CA LEU A 107 -6.99 -1.59 0.33
C LEU A 107 -5.57 -1.11 0.03
N VAL A 108 -5.47 -0.02 -0.71
CA VAL A 108 -4.21 0.71 -0.94
C VAL A 108 -4.35 2.15 -0.46
N LYS A 109 -3.41 2.61 0.36
CA LYS A 109 -3.36 3.96 0.92
C LYS A 109 -1.91 4.40 1.13
N ARG A 110 -1.71 5.70 1.37
CA ARG A 110 -0.42 6.25 1.79
C ARG A 110 -0.32 6.27 3.30
N VAL A 111 0.81 5.81 3.84
CA VAL A 111 1.15 5.93 5.27
C VAL A 111 1.44 7.40 5.55
N ILE A 112 0.72 7.99 6.50
CA ILE A 112 0.93 9.38 6.92
C ILE A 112 1.52 9.43 8.34
N GLY A 113 1.05 8.56 9.23
CA GLY A 113 1.56 8.44 10.61
C GLY A 113 2.06 7.02 10.91
N LEU A 114 3.25 6.94 11.48
CA LEU A 114 3.87 5.75 12.06
C LEU A 114 3.54 5.67 13.57
N PRO A 115 3.81 4.53 14.25
CA PRO A 115 3.62 4.42 15.69
C PRO A 115 4.22 5.59 16.47
N GLY A 116 3.44 6.17 17.38
CA GLY A 116 3.83 7.32 18.19
C GLY A 116 3.60 8.69 17.54
N ASP A 117 3.30 8.77 16.24
CA ASP A 117 3.04 10.05 15.59
C ASP A 117 1.72 10.67 16.05
N THR A 118 1.72 11.96 16.32
CA THR A 118 0.49 12.75 16.41
C THR A 118 0.16 13.34 15.03
N VAL A 119 -0.95 12.90 14.45
CA VAL A 119 -1.47 13.40 13.17
C VAL A 119 -2.65 14.31 13.43
N ALA A 120 -2.64 15.50 12.86
CA ALA A 120 -3.72 16.46 13.06
C ALA A 120 -4.04 17.22 11.77
N CYS A 121 -5.29 17.59 11.60
CA CYS A 121 -5.73 18.47 10.52
C CYS A 121 -6.87 19.38 10.99
N CYS A 122 -6.94 20.64 10.56
CA CYS A 122 -5.94 21.35 9.74
C CYS A 122 -5.60 22.73 10.31
N ASN A 123 -4.37 23.17 10.03
CA ASN A 123 -3.90 24.50 10.41
C ASN A 123 -4.62 25.61 9.59
N ALA A 124 -4.31 26.87 9.90
CA ALA A 124 -4.94 28.03 9.24
C ALA A 124 -4.69 28.13 7.73
N LEU A 125 -3.65 27.44 7.21
CA LEU A 125 -3.32 27.37 5.78
C LEU A 125 -3.96 26.14 5.10
N GLY A 126 -4.72 25.32 5.84
CA GLY A 126 -5.34 24.12 5.33
C GLY A 126 -4.43 22.90 5.28
N GLN A 127 -3.22 22.97 5.83
CA GLN A 127 -2.30 21.83 5.87
C GLN A 127 -2.59 20.95 7.08
N MET A 128 -2.34 19.66 6.93
CA MET A 128 -2.23 18.76 8.06
C MET A 128 -0.82 18.81 8.66
N THR A 129 -0.69 18.31 9.87
CA THR A 129 0.58 18.24 10.60
C THR A 129 0.84 16.82 11.08
N VAL A 130 2.12 16.46 11.14
CA VAL A 130 2.61 15.26 11.84
C VAL A 130 3.63 15.71 12.87
N ASN A 131 3.40 15.43 14.15
CA ASN A 131 4.20 15.91 15.27
C ASN A 131 4.41 17.44 15.21
N ASP A 132 3.31 18.18 15.04
CA ASP A 132 3.26 19.65 14.87
C ASP A 132 3.97 20.22 13.63
N VAL A 133 4.57 19.38 12.78
CA VAL A 133 5.23 19.81 11.55
C VAL A 133 4.22 19.84 10.40
N PRO A 134 3.97 21.01 9.77
CA PRO A 134 3.03 21.10 8.65
C PRO A 134 3.60 20.43 7.40
N LEU A 135 2.77 19.65 6.72
CA LEU A 135 3.15 18.95 5.49
C LEU A 135 2.84 19.79 4.25
N ASP A 136 3.75 19.75 3.27
CA ASP A 136 3.52 20.19 1.89
C ASP A 136 3.41 18.95 1.01
N GLU A 137 2.19 18.61 0.56
CA GLU A 137 1.87 17.28 0.03
C GLU A 137 1.60 17.33 -1.49
N PRO A 138 2.64 17.29 -2.35
CA PRO A 138 2.47 17.48 -3.80
C PRO A 138 1.73 16.32 -4.49
N TYR A 139 1.55 15.20 -3.80
CA TYR A 139 0.79 14.04 -4.27
C TYR A 139 -0.72 14.15 -4.01
N VAL A 140 -1.18 15.16 -3.27
CA VAL A 140 -2.58 15.26 -2.87
C VAL A 140 -3.43 15.86 -3.99
N THR A 141 -4.58 15.23 -4.21
CA THR A 141 -5.62 15.72 -5.12
C THR A 141 -6.73 16.38 -4.32
N LEU A 142 -7.01 17.64 -4.64
CA LEU A 142 -8.08 18.45 -4.01
C LEU A 142 -9.16 18.86 -5.01
N PRO A 143 -10.42 19.02 -4.57
CA PRO A 143 -11.45 19.65 -5.37
C PRO A 143 -11.07 21.09 -5.79
N PRO A 144 -11.62 21.62 -6.88
CA PRO A 144 -11.41 23.00 -7.28
C PRO A 144 -11.79 23.99 -6.17
N ASN A 145 -10.92 24.99 -5.94
CA ASN A 145 -11.06 26.03 -4.91
C ASN A 145 -10.95 25.54 -3.46
N GLU A 146 -10.55 24.30 -3.22
CA GLU A 146 -10.25 23.81 -1.90
C GLU A 146 -8.77 23.99 -1.57
N GLN A 147 -8.48 24.40 -0.33
CA GLN A 147 -7.12 24.55 0.18
C GLN A 147 -6.85 23.63 1.36
N ARG A 148 -7.90 23.16 2.04
CA ARG A 148 -7.76 22.22 3.15
C ARG A 148 -7.50 20.82 2.63
N VAL A 149 -6.47 20.16 3.15
CA VAL A 149 -6.12 18.79 2.76
C VAL A 149 -7.07 17.73 3.31
N SER A 150 -8.05 18.10 4.13
CA SER A 150 -9.13 17.24 4.60
C SER A 150 -10.43 18.03 4.80
N ALA A 151 -11.55 17.41 4.46
CA ALA A 151 -12.89 17.94 4.68
C ALA A 151 -13.32 17.91 6.16
N ILE A 152 -12.68 17.07 6.97
CA ILE A 152 -12.98 16.91 8.41
C ILE A 152 -11.73 17.17 9.24
N ASP A 153 -11.93 17.77 10.41
CA ASP A 153 -10.90 17.92 11.43
C ASP A 153 -10.70 16.60 12.18
N PHE A 154 -9.45 16.33 12.53
CA PHE A 154 -9.07 15.19 13.36
C PHE A 154 -7.76 15.53 14.07
N GLU A 155 -7.56 14.91 15.22
CA GLU A 155 -6.29 14.91 15.94
C GLU A 155 -6.21 13.58 16.66
N THR A 156 -5.15 12.81 16.39
CA THR A 156 -4.95 11.52 17.03
C THR A 156 -3.49 11.17 17.12
N THR A 157 -3.13 10.38 18.13
CA THR A 157 -1.80 9.77 18.25
C THR A 157 -1.89 8.33 17.79
N VAL A 158 -1.03 7.95 16.85
CA VAL A 158 -0.98 6.60 16.29
C VAL A 158 -0.50 5.64 17.38
N PRO A 159 -1.29 4.63 17.76
CA PRO A 159 -0.87 3.64 18.75
C PRO A 159 0.34 2.82 18.29
N ASP A 160 0.95 2.12 19.24
CA ASP A 160 1.96 1.09 18.93
C ASP A 160 1.38 0.04 17.96
N ASP A 161 2.24 -0.47 17.08
CA ASP A 161 1.90 -1.51 16.07
C ASP A 161 0.73 -1.12 15.13
N ARG A 162 0.51 0.18 14.93
CA ARG A 162 -0.56 0.73 14.09
C ARG A 162 -0.02 1.80 13.14
N LEU A 163 -0.78 2.06 12.09
CA LEU A 163 -0.53 3.09 11.10
C LEU A 163 -1.76 3.98 10.95
N TRP A 164 -1.51 5.26 10.68
CA TRP A 164 -2.51 6.17 10.15
C TRP A 164 -2.30 6.32 8.64
N VAL A 165 -3.31 5.94 7.85
CA VAL A 165 -3.22 5.90 6.40
C VAL A 165 -4.30 6.76 5.75
N MET A 166 -3.94 7.44 4.66
CA MET A 166 -4.86 8.31 3.93
C MET A 166 -4.75 8.08 2.43
N GLY A 167 -5.86 8.30 1.72
CA GLY A 167 -5.85 8.31 0.25
C GLY A 167 -5.34 9.64 -0.29
N ASP A 168 -4.63 9.61 -1.41
CA ASP A 168 -4.13 10.81 -2.07
C ASP A 168 -5.27 11.67 -2.65
N ASN A 169 -6.38 11.04 -3.05
CA ASN A 169 -7.63 11.74 -3.36
C ASN A 169 -8.42 12.02 -2.08
N ARG A 170 -8.01 13.08 -1.37
CA ARG A 170 -8.39 13.34 0.03
C ARG A 170 -9.88 13.47 0.27
N TYR A 171 -10.63 13.98 -0.70
CA TYR A 171 -12.07 14.19 -0.61
C TYR A 171 -12.88 13.01 -1.15
N ASN A 172 -12.23 12.00 -1.73
CA ASN A 172 -12.86 10.82 -2.30
C ASN A 172 -12.20 9.51 -1.80
N SER A 173 -11.77 9.52 -0.54
CA SER A 173 -11.12 8.37 0.09
C SER A 173 -11.74 8.12 1.46
N LYS A 174 -12.37 6.94 1.62
CA LYS A 174 -12.75 6.40 2.92
C LYS A 174 -11.52 5.70 3.52
N ASP A 175 -10.75 6.43 4.33
CA ASP A 175 -9.50 5.99 4.95
C ASP A 175 -9.54 6.14 6.47
N SER A 176 -8.40 6.25 7.16
CA SER A 176 -8.34 6.28 8.63
C SER A 176 -9.30 7.31 9.25
N ARG A 177 -9.45 8.48 8.61
CA ARG A 177 -10.32 9.57 9.07
C ARG A 177 -11.80 9.17 9.18
N TYR A 178 -12.26 8.23 8.36
CA TYR A 178 -13.66 7.85 8.22
C TYR A 178 -13.99 6.49 8.83
N ASN A 179 -13.00 5.79 9.38
CA ASN A 179 -13.17 4.45 9.94
C ASN A 179 -12.97 4.41 11.47
N GLY A 180 -13.10 5.56 12.16
CA GLY A 180 -13.00 5.66 13.62
C GLY A 180 -14.04 4.83 14.39
N ASP A 181 -15.23 4.60 13.82
CA ASP A 181 -16.28 3.78 14.45
C ASP A 181 -16.13 2.26 14.17
N THR A 182 -15.07 1.85 13.49
CA THR A 182 -14.78 0.43 13.19
C THR A 182 -14.01 -0.23 14.33
N PRO A 183 -13.92 -1.58 14.39
CA PRO A 183 -13.12 -2.28 15.40
C PRO A 183 -11.64 -1.87 15.46
N SER A 184 -11.12 -1.32 14.35
CA SER A 184 -9.75 -0.83 14.22
C SER A 184 -9.56 0.63 14.66
N GLU A 185 -10.65 1.32 15.00
CA GLU A 185 -10.67 2.73 15.45
C GLU A 185 -10.00 3.70 14.46
N GLY A 186 -10.02 3.36 13.17
CA GLY A 186 -9.42 4.14 12.08
C GLY A 186 -7.95 3.81 11.83
N PHE A 187 -7.34 2.91 12.60
CA PHE A 187 -5.94 2.54 12.43
C PHE A 187 -5.76 1.24 11.66
N VAL A 188 -4.60 1.10 11.00
CA VAL A 188 -4.23 -0.15 10.31
C VAL A 188 -3.16 -0.86 11.14
N PRO A 189 -3.41 -2.08 11.65
CA PRO A 189 -2.37 -2.93 12.23
C PRO A 189 -1.22 -3.14 11.24
N ILE A 190 0.02 -3.04 11.70
CA ILE A 190 1.20 -3.30 10.85
C ILE A 190 1.14 -4.73 10.29
N ASP A 191 0.69 -5.71 11.09
CA ASP A 191 0.48 -7.10 10.67
C ASP A 191 -0.56 -7.28 9.54
N ASN A 192 -1.40 -6.27 9.28
CA ASN A 192 -2.33 -6.30 8.15
C ASN A 192 -1.69 -5.82 6.85
N VAL A 193 -0.50 -5.21 6.89
CA VAL A 193 0.22 -4.74 5.71
C VAL A 193 0.76 -5.93 4.94
N VAL A 194 0.37 -6.03 3.67
CA VAL A 194 0.88 -7.05 2.73
C VAL A 194 2.20 -6.59 2.13
N GLY A 195 2.32 -5.29 1.85
CA GLY A 195 3.60 -4.72 1.48
C GLY A 195 3.51 -3.33 0.88
N ARG A 196 4.68 -2.83 0.48
CA ARG A 196 4.83 -1.50 -0.13
C ARG A 196 4.69 -1.58 -1.65
N ALA A 197 3.73 -0.85 -2.20
CA ALA A 197 3.64 -0.61 -3.63
C ALA A 197 4.80 0.28 -4.09
N PHE A 198 5.50 -0.12 -5.15
CA PHE A 198 6.69 0.60 -5.63
C PHE A 198 6.69 0.91 -7.13
N VAL A 199 5.82 0.27 -7.92
CA VAL A 199 5.73 0.55 -9.36
C VAL A 199 4.31 0.29 -9.87
N VAL A 200 3.84 1.16 -10.77
CA VAL A 200 2.72 0.90 -11.67
C VAL A 200 3.27 0.12 -12.85
N SER A 201 2.80 -1.11 -13.05
CA SER A 201 3.31 -2.03 -14.08
C SER A 201 2.43 -2.12 -15.33
N TRP A 202 1.16 -1.74 -15.22
CA TRP A 202 0.18 -1.74 -16.31
C TRP A 202 -0.88 -0.66 -16.05
N PRO A 203 -1.45 -0.01 -17.09
CA PRO A 203 -1.09 -0.11 -18.52
C PRO A 203 0.32 0.41 -18.83
N ILE A 204 0.93 -0.04 -19.93
CA ILE A 204 2.34 0.27 -20.25
C ILE A 204 2.57 1.78 -20.35
N GLU A 205 1.58 2.52 -20.86
CA GLU A 205 1.60 3.98 -21.00
C GLU A 205 1.69 4.70 -19.66
N ARG A 206 1.36 4.02 -18.55
CA ARG A 206 1.40 4.55 -17.19
C ARG A 206 2.44 3.87 -16.31
N TRP A 207 3.40 3.17 -16.92
CA TRP A 207 4.50 2.58 -16.17
C TRP A 207 5.29 3.68 -15.43
N ALA A 208 5.36 3.59 -14.11
CA ALA A 208 5.99 4.60 -13.26
C ALA A 208 6.42 4.02 -11.91
N TRP A 209 7.57 4.47 -11.39
CA TRP A 209 7.97 4.19 -10.01
C TRP A 209 7.17 5.06 -9.04
N LEU A 210 6.76 4.48 -7.91
CA LEU A 210 6.05 5.18 -6.85
C LEU A 210 7.05 5.75 -5.85
N ASP A 211 6.96 7.07 -5.63
CA ASP A 211 7.75 7.79 -4.63
C ASP A 211 7.03 7.79 -3.27
N ASN A 212 7.81 7.72 -2.19
CA ASN A 212 7.31 7.92 -0.83
C ASN A 212 7.48 9.37 -0.34
N TYR A 213 7.99 10.27 -1.20
CA TYR A 213 8.05 11.71 -0.97
C TYR A 213 8.71 12.08 0.38
N PRO A 214 9.93 11.62 0.67
CA PRO A 214 10.54 11.73 2.00
C PRO A 214 10.72 13.19 2.46
N LYS A 215 10.82 14.14 1.52
CA LYS A 215 10.92 15.58 1.80
C LYS A 215 9.65 16.16 2.45
N VAL A 216 8.49 15.57 2.17
CA VAL A 216 7.20 16.00 2.74
C VAL A 216 7.21 15.87 4.25
N PHE A 217 7.88 14.83 4.75
CA PHE A 217 8.00 14.53 6.17
C PHE A 217 9.33 15.04 6.76
N SER A 218 10.06 15.90 6.04
CA SER A 218 11.31 16.45 6.57
C SER A 218 11.06 17.32 7.80
N GLY A 219 11.81 17.08 8.87
CA GLY A 219 11.65 17.78 10.14
C GLY A 219 10.60 17.17 11.07
N VAL A 220 9.81 16.19 10.62
CA VAL A 220 9.10 15.27 11.52
C VAL A 220 10.18 14.42 12.17
N ASP A 221 10.68 14.83 13.33
CA ASP A 221 11.70 14.10 14.05
C ASP A 221 11.26 12.64 14.21
N GLU A 222 12.19 11.71 14.00
CA GLU A 222 11.98 10.33 14.42
C GLU A 222 11.89 10.38 15.94
N GLY A 223 10.68 10.32 16.47
CA GLY A 223 10.43 10.16 17.89
C GLY A 223 11.38 9.09 18.41
N ASN A 224 12.23 9.51 19.35
CA ASN A 224 13.38 8.80 19.88
C ASN A 224 12.99 7.38 20.34
N GLY A 225 13.10 6.40 19.45
CA GLY A 225 12.90 4.97 19.70
C GLY A 225 14.22 4.29 20.00
N SER A 226 14.74 4.52 21.21
CA SER A 226 15.82 3.74 21.82
C SER A 226 15.33 2.41 22.35
#